data_AF-A0A962XKI1-F1
#
_entry.id   AF-A0A962XKI1-F1
#
_cell.length_a   1.000
_cell.length_b   1.000
_cell.length_c   1.000
_cell.angle_alpha   90.00
_cell.angle_beta   90.00
_cell.angle_gamma   90.00
#
_symmetry.space_group_name_H-M   'P 1'
#
loop_
_entity.id
_entity.type
_entity.pdbx_description
1 polymer ?
#
loop_
_entity_poly.entity_id
_entity_poly.type
_entity_poly.pdbx_seq_one_letter_code
_entity_poly.pdbx_strand_id
1 'polypeptide(L)'
;MPERHAGIGWVSSILALALSAIALGIGAKMYLSGNDSEWLRSTVFGAFMLVNSLRILAYVPQMLTAAKDVNGASGISCSTWALFLVSHLTTIIYAIVCLKDFVTALIFSGNALACLAVITITFIKRRRYAACLVQRI
;
A
#
# COMPACT_ATOMS: atom_id res chain seq x y z
N MET A 1 -28.84 3.67 8.47
CA MET A 1 -27.76 3.93 9.44
C MET A 1 -26.48 4.29 8.68
N PRO A 2 -26.10 5.59 8.55
CA PRO A 2 -25.01 6.04 7.69
C PRO A 2 -23.72 6.46 8.42
N GLU A 3 -23.45 5.96 9.63
CA GLU A 3 -22.38 6.52 10.50
C GLU A 3 -21.02 5.79 10.39
N ARG A 4 -20.95 4.60 9.76
CA ARG A 4 -19.73 3.76 9.81
C ARG A 4 -18.69 4.05 8.73
N HIS A 5 -19.04 4.78 7.67
CA HIS A 5 -18.12 5.11 6.57
C HIS A 5 -17.23 6.33 6.86
N ALA A 6 -17.64 7.23 7.76
CA ALA A 6 -16.90 8.46 8.04
C ALA A 6 -15.59 8.24 8.84
N GLY A 7 -15.58 7.28 9.77
CA GLY A 7 -14.43 7.04 10.66
C GLY A 7 -13.19 6.48 9.95
N ILE A 8 -13.36 5.66 8.91
CA ILE A 8 -12.25 5.03 8.19
C ILE A 8 -11.54 6.03 7.27
N GLY A 9 -12.32 6.93 6.63
CA GLY A 9 -11.77 8.02 5.83
C GLY A 9 -10.97 9.00 6.68
N TRP A 10 -11.46 9.31 7.89
CA TRP A 10 -10.81 10.26 8.77
C TRP A 10 -9.46 9.76 9.31
N VAL A 11 -9.38 8.48 9.71
CA VAL A 11 -8.10 7.88 10.18
C VAL A 11 -7.09 7.79 9.04
N SER A 12 -7.53 7.46 7.81
CA SER A 12 -6.67 7.43 6.63
C SER A 12 -6.14 8.82 6.26
N SER A 13 -6.98 9.85 6.38
CA SER A 13 -6.61 11.24 6.11
C SER A 13 -5.69 11.82 7.20
N ILE A 14 -5.92 11.48 8.48
CA ILE A 14 -5.06 11.90 9.60
C ILE A 14 -3.68 11.25 9.47
N LEU A 15 -3.61 9.96 9.14
CA LEU A 15 -2.32 9.32 8.85
C LEU A 15 -1.63 10.02 7.69
N ALA A 16 -2.32 10.21 6.55
CA ALA A 16 -1.73 10.87 5.38
C ALA A 16 -1.20 12.28 5.69
N LEU A 17 -1.93 13.07 6.49
CA LEU A 17 -1.51 14.39 6.93
C LEU A 17 -0.32 14.35 7.88
N ALA A 18 -0.32 13.44 8.85
CA ALA A 18 0.80 13.27 9.78
C ALA A 18 2.08 12.86 9.04
N LEU A 19 1.96 11.99 8.03
CA LEU A 19 3.09 11.48 7.26
C LEU A 19 3.61 12.51 6.27
N SER A 20 2.72 13.32 5.71
CA SER A 20 3.08 14.50 4.91
C SER A 20 3.78 15.54 5.77
N ALA A 21 3.33 15.77 7.01
CA ALA A 21 3.93 16.72 7.94
C ALA A 21 5.32 16.27 8.42
N ILE A 22 5.52 14.97 8.66
CA ILE A 22 6.84 14.41 9.01
C ILE A 22 7.80 14.52 7.82
N ALA A 23 7.36 14.22 6.61
CA ALA A 23 8.17 14.38 5.40
C ALA A 23 8.54 15.86 5.14
N LEU A 24 7.58 16.78 5.30
CA LEU A 24 7.81 18.23 5.22
C LEU A 24 8.74 18.74 6.32
N GLY A 25 8.61 18.26 7.56
CA GLY A 25 9.44 18.67 8.69
C GLY A 25 10.90 18.23 8.54
N ILE A 26 11.14 17.01 8.04
CA ILE A 26 12.48 16.51 7.73
C ILE A 26 13.06 17.29 6.55
N GLY A 27 12.27 17.54 5.50
CA GLY A 27 12.68 18.35 4.34
C GLY A 27 13.03 19.80 4.69
N ALA A 28 12.22 20.46 5.52
CA ALA A 28 12.44 21.84 5.95
C ALA A 28 13.68 21.99 6.83
N LYS A 29 13.92 21.05 7.76
CA LYS A 29 15.11 21.06 8.62
C LYS A 29 16.41 20.85 7.82
N MET A 30 16.35 20.07 6.73
CA MET A 30 17.48 19.83 5.83
C MET A 30 17.70 20.94 4.80
N TYR A 31 16.64 21.59 4.30
CA TYR A 31 16.73 22.78 3.43
C TYR A 31 17.50 23.92 4.10
N LEU A 32 17.28 24.11 5.40
CA LEU A 32 18.03 25.09 6.20
C LEU A 32 19.50 24.70 6.44
N SER A 33 19.91 23.46 6.14
CA SER A 33 21.24 22.92 6.46
C SER A 33 22.28 22.99 5.34
N GLY A 34 21.95 23.50 4.14
CA GLY A 34 22.92 23.95 3.12
C GLY A 34 23.86 22.88 2.54
N ASN A 35 23.37 22.11 1.55
CA ASN A 35 24.18 21.43 0.51
C ASN A 35 23.27 20.95 -0.64
N ASP A 36 23.03 21.81 -1.65
CA ASP A 36 21.83 21.81 -2.51
C ASP A 36 21.45 20.51 -3.25
N SER A 37 22.42 19.65 -3.58
CA SER A 37 22.15 18.39 -4.31
C SER A 37 21.99 17.16 -3.40
N GLU A 38 22.73 17.09 -2.30
CA GLU A 38 22.70 15.94 -1.38
C GLU A 38 21.46 15.93 -0.49
N TRP A 39 21.00 17.12 -0.06
CA TRP A 39 19.79 17.21 0.76
C TRP A 39 18.56 16.78 -0.05
N LEU A 40 18.44 17.22 -1.30
CA LEU A 40 17.31 16.89 -2.17
C LEU A 40 17.26 15.38 -2.44
N ARG A 41 18.40 14.76 -2.76
CA ARG A 41 18.50 13.30 -2.96
C ARG A 41 18.02 12.53 -1.73
N SER A 42 18.50 12.93 -0.56
CA SER A 42 18.17 12.27 0.71
C SER A 42 16.70 12.47 1.11
N THR A 43 16.15 13.67 0.91
CA THR A 43 14.73 13.97 1.17
C THR A 43 13.82 13.21 0.22
N VAL A 44 14.11 13.19 -1.08
CA VAL A 44 13.32 12.45 -2.07
C VAL A 44 13.37 10.95 -1.79
N PHE A 45 14.55 10.40 -1.51
CA PHE A 45 14.69 8.98 -1.15
C PHE A 45 13.93 8.66 0.14
N GLY A 46 14.09 9.47 1.19
CA GLY A 46 13.36 9.29 2.45
C GLY A 46 11.84 9.35 2.26
N ALA A 47 11.33 10.33 1.52
CA ALA A 47 9.91 10.46 1.21
C ALA A 47 9.39 9.27 0.39
N PHE A 48 10.15 8.83 -0.62
CA PHE A 48 9.82 7.65 -1.42
C PHE A 48 9.71 6.39 -0.55
N MET A 49 10.68 6.15 0.32
CA MET A 49 10.70 4.99 1.21
C MET A 49 9.58 5.04 2.24
N LEU A 50 9.33 6.23 2.81
CA LEU A 50 8.24 6.47 3.74
C LEU A 50 6.90 6.18 3.07
N VAL A 51 6.58 6.83 1.95
CA VAL A 51 5.30 6.65 1.25
C VAL A 51 5.07 5.20 0.84
N ASN A 52 6.10 4.49 0.34
CA ASN A 52 5.97 3.08 -0.01
C ASN A 52 5.76 2.18 1.22
N SER A 53 6.31 2.53 2.38
CA SER A 53 6.06 1.79 3.63
C SER A 53 4.63 2.00 4.13
N LEU A 54 4.15 3.23 4.08
CA LEU A 54 2.80 3.62 4.52
C LEU A 54 1.72 3.01 3.64
N ARG A 55 2.01 2.80 2.36
CA ARG A 55 1.15 2.08 1.42
C ARG A 55 0.74 0.70 1.97
N ILE A 56 1.66 -0.02 2.62
CA ILE A 56 1.39 -1.32 3.24
C ILE A 56 0.35 -1.17 4.36
N LEU A 57 0.50 -0.15 5.21
CA LEU A 57 -0.46 0.13 6.27
C LEU A 57 -1.84 0.53 5.70
N ALA A 58 -1.85 1.30 4.62
CA ALA A 58 -3.06 1.71 3.92
C ALA A 58 -3.79 0.55 3.23
N TYR A 59 -3.12 -0.58 2.96
CA TYR A 59 -3.78 -1.78 2.46
C TYR A 59 -4.59 -2.50 3.54
N VAL A 60 -4.24 -2.37 4.83
CA VAL A 60 -4.93 -3.07 5.94
C VAL A 60 -6.43 -2.71 6.02
N PRO A 61 -6.85 -1.43 5.98
CA PRO A 61 -8.28 -1.09 5.95
C PRO A 61 -9.02 -1.67 4.73
N GLN A 62 -8.37 -1.72 3.57
CA GLN A 62 -8.96 -2.29 2.35
C GLN A 62 -9.12 -3.81 2.48
N MET A 63 -8.12 -4.50 3.05
CA MET A 63 -8.19 -5.93 3.37
C MET A 63 -9.30 -6.23 4.37
N LEU A 64 -9.43 -5.43 5.43
CA LEU A 64 -10.49 -5.59 6.43
C LEU A 64 -11.87 -5.35 5.84
N THR A 65 -12.01 -4.37 4.94
CA THR A 65 -13.26 -4.09 4.24
C THR A 65 -13.63 -5.24 3.31
N ALA A 66 -12.67 -5.73 2.53
CA ALA A 66 -12.84 -6.91 1.67
C ALA A 66 -13.21 -8.16 2.48
N ALA A 67 -12.56 -8.36 3.64
CA ALA A 67 -12.82 -9.49 4.54
C ALA A 67 -14.20 -9.40 5.21
N LYS A 68 -14.73 -8.20 5.46
CA LYS A 68 -16.07 -7.97 6.04
C LYS A 68 -17.19 -7.90 5.01
N ASP A 69 -16.89 -7.76 3.72
CA ASP A 69 -17.90 -7.64 2.67
C ASP A 69 -18.82 -8.87 2.55
N VAL A 70 -20.13 -8.70 2.55
CA VAL A 70 -21.08 -9.82 2.45
C VAL A 70 -21.29 -10.29 1.00
N ASN A 71 -20.86 -9.48 0.02
CA ASN A 71 -21.07 -9.72 -1.41
C ASN A 71 -19.86 -10.36 -2.12
N GLY A 72 -19.09 -11.17 -1.40
CA GLY A 72 -17.97 -11.92 -2.00
C GLY A 72 -16.76 -11.07 -2.40
N ALA A 73 -16.58 -9.88 -1.84
CA ALA A 73 -15.51 -8.94 -2.20
C ALA A 73 -15.55 -8.51 -3.69
N SER A 74 -16.75 -8.26 -4.22
CA SER A 74 -16.96 -7.81 -5.60
C SER A 74 -16.33 -6.42 -5.86
N GLY A 75 -16.28 -5.55 -4.85
CA GLY A 75 -15.67 -4.22 -4.94
C GLY A 75 -14.14 -4.20 -5.06
N ILE A 76 -13.46 -5.34 -4.96
CA ILE A 76 -12.00 -5.43 -5.10
C ILE A 76 -11.61 -6.05 -6.45
N SER A 77 -10.96 -5.29 -7.31
CA SER A 77 -10.47 -5.80 -8.61
C SER A 77 -9.18 -6.60 -8.45
N CYS A 78 -9.24 -7.94 -8.58
CA CYS A 78 -8.04 -8.79 -8.57
C CYS A 78 -7.03 -8.37 -9.66
N SER A 79 -7.48 -7.90 -10.82
CA SER A 79 -6.61 -7.45 -11.91
C SER A 79 -5.80 -6.23 -11.51
N THR A 80 -6.40 -5.27 -10.81
CA THR A 80 -5.70 -4.07 -10.32
C THR A 80 -4.61 -4.45 -9.31
N TRP A 81 -4.93 -5.32 -8.37
CA TRP A 81 -3.95 -5.79 -7.39
C TRP A 81 -2.85 -6.65 -8.01
N ALA A 82 -3.16 -7.43 -9.05
CA ALA A 82 -2.16 -8.19 -9.80
C ALA A 82 -1.20 -7.25 -10.55
N LEU A 83 -1.69 -6.16 -11.15
CA LEU A 83 -0.84 -5.15 -11.78
C LEU A 83 0.07 -4.46 -10.75
N PHE A 84 -0.44 -4.14 -9.55
CA PHE A 84 0.41 -3.61 -8.47
C PHE A 84 1.45 -4.62 -8.01
N LEU A 85 1.10 -5.90 -7.88
CA LEU A 85 2.05 -6.96 -7.57
C LEU A 85 3.16 -7.03 -8.63
N VAL A 86 2.81 -7.08 -9.92
CA VAL A 86 3.78 -7.11 -11.02
C VAL A 86 4.66 -5.87 -10.99
N SER A 87 4.08 -4.68 -10.79
CA SER A 87 4.85 -3.44 -10.64
C SER A 87 5.86 -3.54 -9.51
N HIS A 88 5.44 -4.02 -8.33
CA HIS A 88 6.37 -4.18 -7.21
C HIS A 88 7.47 -5.21 -7.49
N LEU A 89 7.14 -6.34 -8.11
CA LEU A 89 8.13 -7.35 -8.52
C LEU A 89 9.16 -6.77 -9.50
N THR A 90 8.72 -6.00 -10.49
CA THR A 90 9.63 -5.35 -11.43
C THR A 90 10.56 -4.35 -10.73
N THR A 91 10.06 -3.59 -9.76
CA THR A 91 10.90 -2.67 -8.96
C THR A 91 11.91 -3.41 -8.08
N ILE A 92 11.53 -4.55 -7.48
CA ILE A 92 12.46 -5.38 -6.69
C ILE A 92 13.61 -5.86 -7.58
N ILE A 93 13.29 -6.41 -8.75
CA ILE A 93 14.29 -6.89 -9.72
C ILE A 93 15.20 -5.74 -10.12
N TYR A 94 14.62 -4.58 -10.47
CA TYR A 94 15.39 -3.39 -10.83
C TYR A 94 16.31 -2.90 -9.70
N ALA A 95 15.81 -2.85 -8.46
CA ALA A 95 16.59 -2.41 -7.30
C ALA A 95 17.78 -3.34 -7.03
N ILE A 96 17.60 -4.66 -7.16
CA ILE A 96 18.67 -5.65 -6.92
C ILE A 96 19.68 -5.67 -8.07
N VAL A 97 19.20 -5.71 -9.32
CA VAL A 97 20.05 -5.91 -10.50
C VAL A 97 20.79 -4.63 -10.87
N CYS A 98 20.07 -3.51 -10.95
CA CYS A 98 20.58 -2.26 -11.49
C CYS A 98 21.11 -1.32 -10.41
N LEU A 99 20.40 -1.18 -9.29
CA LEU A 99 20.74 -0.20 -8.25
C LEU A 99 21.59 -0.78 -7.11
N LYS A 100 21.62 -2.11 -6.95
CA LYS A 100 22.21 -2.81 -5.79
C LYS A 100 21.67 -2.28 -4.45
N ASP A 101 20.43 -1.77 -4.46
CA ASP A 101 19.77 -1.18 -3.30
C ASP A 101 18.83 -2.20 -2.65
N PHE A 102 19.36 -2.88 -1.64
CA PHE A 102 18.61 -3.89 -0.89
C PHE A 102 17.51 -3.29 -0.01
N VAL A 103 17.61 -2.02 0.39
CA VAL A 103 16.60 -1.37 1.23
C VAL A 103 15.35 -1.12 0.38
N THR A 104 15.51 -0.57 -0.82
CA THR A 104 14.40 -0.39 -1.77
C THR A 104 13.77 -1.74 -2.13
N ALA A 105 14.59 -2.78 -2.37
CA ALA A 105 14.10 -4.12 -2.65
C ALA A 105 13.26 -4.69 -1.49
N LEU A 106 13.68 -4.50 -0.24
CA LEU A 106 12.96 -4.98 0.95
C LEU A 106 11.59 -4.30 1.11
N ILE A 107 11.53 -2.96 0.95
CA ILE A 107 10.27 -2.22 1.07
C ILE A 107 9.28 -2.63 -0.02
N PHE A 108 9.74 -2.78 -1.27
CA PHE A 108 8.89 -3.23 -2.36
C PHE A 108 8.47 -4.70 -2.20
N SER A 109 9.29 -5.54 -1.56
CA SER A 109 8.91 -6.91 -1.19
C SER A 109 7.75 -6.93 -0.19
N GLY A 110 7.78 -6.05 0.83
CA GLY A 110 6.65 -5.88 1.75
C GLY A 110 5.36 -5.46 1.03
N ASN A 111 5.47 -4.55 0.05
CA ASN A 111 4.33 -4.14 -0.78
C ASN A 111 3.80 -5.28 -1.66
N ALA A 112 4.69 -6.07 -2.26
CA ALA A 112 4.33 -7.24 -3.06
C ALA A 112 3.59 -8.29 -2.22
N LEU A 113 4.10 -8.60 -1.01
CA LEU A 113 3.45 -9.53 -0.09
C LEU A 113 2.04 -9.05 0.31
N ALA A 114 1.88 -7.76 0.59
CA ALA A 114 0.58 -7.20 0.94
C ALA A 114 -0.41 -7.27 -0.25
N CYS A 115 0.04 -6.99 -1.48
CA CYS A 115 -0.78 -7.16 -2.68
C CYS A 115 -1.20 -8.63 -2.86
N LEU A 116 -0.27 -9.57 -2.68
CA LEU A 116 -0.54 -11.00 -2.78
C LEU A 116 -1.57 -11.45 -1.73
N ALA A 117 -1.48 -10.93 -0.50
CA ALA A 117 -2.44 -11.21 0.55
C ALA A 117 -3.85 -10.72 0.18
N VAL A 118 -3.99 -9.52 -0.37
CA VAL A 118 -5.29 -8.98 -0.83
C VAL A 118 -5.89 -9.86 -1.94
N ILE A 119 -5.09 -10.24 -2.93
CA ILE A 119 -5.51 -11.12 -4.02
C ILE A 119 -6.00 -12.45 -3.46
N THR A 120 -5.22 -13.06 -2.55
CA THR A 120 -5.52 -14.36 -1.95
C THR A 120 -6.82 -14.32 -1.15
N ILE A 121 -6.99 -13.33 -0.27
CA ILE A 121 -8.22 -13.16 0.54
C ILE A 121 -9.43 -12.98 -0.38
N THR A 122 -9.31 -12.10 -1.39
CA THR A 122 -10.39 -11.82 -2.34
C THR A 122 -10.75 -13.07 -3.14
N PHE A 123 -9.77 -13.82 -3.62
CA PHE A 123 -9.98 -15.03 -4.40
C PHE A 123 -10.65 -16.14 -3.59
N ILE A 124 -10.16 -16.42 -2.37
CA ILE A 124 -10.76 -17.42 -1.47
C ILE A 124 -12.21 -17.04 -1.16
N LYS A 125 -12.47 -15.76 -0.88
CA LYS A 125 -13.80 -15.29 -0.55
C LYS A 125 -14.78 -15.40 -1.71
N ARG A 126 -14.35 -15.06 -2.94
CA ARG A 126 -15.15 -15.25 -4.17
C ARG A 126 -15.49 -16.72 -4.41
N ARG A 127 -14.52 -17.61 -4.22
CA ARG A 127 -14.72 -19.07 -4.37
C ARG A 127 -15.74 -19.59 -3.36
N ARG A 128 -15.63 -19.19 -2.08
CA ARG A 128 -16.61 -19.57 -1.04
C ARG A 128 -18.00 -19.04 -1.34
N TYR A 129 -18.11 -17.78 -1.76
CA TYR A 129 -19.40 -17.17 -2.12
C TYR A 129 -20.06 -17.90 -3.30
N ALA A 130 -19.29 -18.20 -4.36
CA ALA A 130 -19.79 -18.96 -5.50
C ALA A 130 -20.25 -20.38 -5.11
N ALA A 131 -19.49 -21.08 -4.26
CA ALA A 131 -19.88 -22.41 -3.77
C ALA A 131 -21.17 -22.36 -2.93
N CYS A 132 -21.32 -21.37 -2.04
CA CYS A 132 -22.55 -21.18 -1.27
C CYS A 132 -23.76 -20.81 -2.16
N LEU A 133 -23.55 -20.06 -3.24
CA LEU A 133 -24.61 -19.72 -4.18
C LEU A 133 -25.09 -20.96 -4.93
N VAL A 134 -24.17 -21.81 -5.38
CA VAL A 134 -24.49 -23.08 -6.06
C VAL A 134 -25.26 -24.04 -5.15
N GLN A 135 -24.99 -24.07 -3.85
CA GLN A 135 -25.74 -24.90 -2.88
C GLN A 135 -27.15 -24.38 -2.56
N ARG A 136 -27.47 -23.12 -2.90
CA ARG A 136 -28.77 -22.49 -2.64
C ARG A 136 -29.74 -22.59 -3.82
N ILE A 137 -29.29 -23.07 -4.98
CA ILE A 137 -30.09 -23.29 -6.20
C ILE A 137 -30.47 -24.76 -6.25
#